data_AF-A0A952EI34-F1
#
_entry.id   AF-A0A952EI34-F1
#
_cell.length_a   1.000
_cell.length_b   1.000
_cell.length_c   1.000
_cell.angle_alpha   90.00
_cell.angle_beta   90.00
_cell.angle_gamma   90.00
#
_symmetry.space_group_name_H-M   'P 1'
#
loop_
_entity.id
_entity.type
_entity.pdbx_description
1 polymer ?
#
loop_
_entity_poly.entity_id
_entity_poly.type
_entity_poly.pdbx_seq_one_letter_code
_entity_poly.pdbx_strand_id
1 'polypeptide(L)'
;MGGLKPEDFELVSGEDALATYARETEAFAIAHKFCATCRTQTHGSGYLKELGGAFASVRVAAIDDLAVEELVSAPVTFCDGLQNNWWTSPNETRHL
;
A
#
# COMPACT_ATOMS: atom_id res chain seq x y z
N MET A 1 9.95 6.81 -5.15
CA MET A 1 9.03 6.44 -4.07
C MET A 1 7.75 7.23 -4.26
N GLY A 2 6.79 6.65 -4.96
CA GLY A 2 5.51 7.29 -5.26
C GLY A 2 4.44 6.22 -5.15
N GLY A 3 3.40 6.50 -4.35
CA GLY A 3 2.23 5.63 -4.31
C GLY A 3 1.52 5.64 -5.67
N LEU A 4 0.74 4.59 -5.93
CA LEU A 4 -0.16 4.54 -7.08
C LEU A 4 -1.08 5.77 -7.03
N LYS A 5 -1.25 6.49 -8.15
CA LYS A 5 -2.20 7.61 -8.17
C LYS A 5 -3.62 7.07 -8.07
N PRO A 6 -4.54 7.76 -7.37
CA PRO A 6 -5.92 7.29 -7.24
C PRO A 6 -6.60 7.06 -8.60
N GLU A 7 -6.30 7.89 -9.59
CA GLU A 7 -6.82 7.75 -10.96
C GLU A 7 -6.33 6.51 -11.71
N ASP A 8 -5.22 5.89 -11.28
CA ASP A 8 -4.66 4.66 -11.87
C ASP A 8 -5.20 3.40 -11.18
N PHE A 9 -6.16 3.53 -10.25
CA PHE A 9 -6.78 2.43 -9.54
C PHE A 9 -8.31 2.47 -9.67
N GLU A 10 -8.90 1.36 -10.09
CA GLU A 10 -10.35 1.17 -10.13
C GLU A 10 -10.74 -0.13 -9.42
N LEU A 11 -11.71 -0.04 -8.50
CA LEU A 11 -12.36 -1.22 -7.96
C LEU A 11 -13.49 -1.67 -8.90
N VAL A 12 -13.26 -2.76 -9.61
CA VAL A 12 -14.22 -3.28 -10.60
C VAL A 12 -15.46 -3.91 -9.94
N SER A 13 -15.31 -4.56 -8.78
CA SER A 13 -16.41 -5.25 -8.09
C SER A 13 -16.14 -5.51 -6.60
N GLY A 14 -17.19 -5.85 -5.86
CA GLY A 14 -17.08 -6.36 -4.49
C GLY A 14 -16.96 -5.31 -3.38
N GLU A 15 -17.24 -4.02 -3.65
CA GLU A 15 -17.23 -2.96 -2.63
C GLU A 15 -18.14 -3.28 -1.44
N ASP A 16 -19.29 -3.91 -1.69
CA ASP A 16 -20.27 -4.35 -0.69
C ASP A 16 -19.77 -5.47 0.22
N ALA A 17 -18.76 -6.22 -0.21
CA ALA A 17 -18.12 -7.28 0.56
C ALA A 17 -16.92 -6.78 1.39
N LEU A 18 -16.52 -5.51 1.25
CA LEU A 18 -15.35 -4.95 1.91
C LEU A 18 -15.70 -4.30 3.26
N ALA A 19 -14.89 -4.61 4.26
CA ALA A 19 -14.79 -3.84 5.48
C ALA A 19 -13.57 -2.91 5.40
N THR A 20 -13.61 -1.82 6.17
CA THR A 20 -12.56 -0.80 6.19
C THR A 20 -12.01 -0.62 7.59
N TYR A 21 -10.69 -0.64 7.73
CA TYR A 21 -9.99 -0.15 8.92
C TYR A 21 -9.25 1.12 8.54
N ALA A 22 -9.63 2.26 9.11
CA ALA A 22 -9.11 3.55 8.73
C ALA A 22 -8.63 4.37 9.93
N ARG A 23 -7.69 5.27 9.66
CA ARG A 23 -7.23 6.32 10.58
C ARG A 23 -7.08 7.61 9.81
N GLU A 24 -7.62 8.67 10.36
CA GLU A 24 -7.54 10.01 9.80
C GLU A 24 -7.14 11.02 10.88
N THR A 25 -6.28 11.95 10.49
CA THR A 25 -5.80 13.09 11.27
C THR A 25 -5.68 14.29 10.32
N GLU A 26 -5.44 15.48 10.85
CA GLU A 26 -5.15 16.66 10.01
C GLU A 26 -3.90 16.47 9.12
N ALA A 27 -2.95 15.62 9.53
CA ALA A 27 -1.69 15.41 8.83
C ALA A 27 -1.75 14.28 7.78
N PHE A 28 -2.60 13.27 7.97
CA PHE A 28 -2.68 12.11 7.08
C PHE A 28 -4.00 11.36 7.21
N ALA A 29 -4.36 10.63 6.15
CA ALA A 29 -5.47 9.68 6.14
C ALA A 29 -5.01 8.36 5.52
N ILE A 30 -5.39 7.23 6.11
CA ILE A 30 -5.14 5.89 5.58
C ILE A 30 -6.38 5.03 5.81
N ALA A 31 -6.83 4.34 4.77
CA ALA A 31 -7.91 3.37 4.80
C ALA A 31 -7.42 2.04 4.22
N HIS A 32 -7.47 0.98 5.02
CA HIS A 32 -7.19 -0.38 4.59
C HIS A 32 -8.50 -1.12 4.30
N LYS A 33 -8.64 -1.63 3.07
CA LYS A 33 -9.78 -2.42 2.63
C LYS A 33 -9.46 -3.91 2.71
N PHE A 34 -10.40 -4.68 3.24
CA PHE A 34 -10.28 -6.13 3.35
C PHE A 34 -11.64 -6.79 3.24
N CYS A 35 -11.69 -8.05 2.78
CA CYS A 35 -12.95 -8.79 2.71
C CYS A 35 -13.52 -9.02 4.11
N ALA A 36 -14.78 -8.66 4.34
CA ALA A 36 -15.43 -8.83 5.64
C ALA A 36 -15.58 -10.31 6.04
N THR A 37 -15.62 -11.21 5.06
CA THR A 37 -15.79 -12.66 5.24
C THR A 37 -14.46 -13.37 5.48
N CYS A 38 -13.53 -13.32 4.50
CA CYS A 38 -12.27 -14.07 4.57
C CYS A 38 -11.09 -13.27 5.15
N ARG A 39 -11.25 -11.96 5.39
CA ARG A 39 -10.23 -11.06 5.96
C ARG A 39 -8.97 -10.84 5.11
N THR A 40 -8.95 -11.33 3.87
CA THR A 40 -7.91 -10.99 2.90
C THR A 40 -7.91 -9.48 2.63
N GLN A 41 -6.75 -8.86 2.79
CA GLN A 41 -6.52 -7.45 2.46
C GLN A 41 -6.25 -7.33 0.97
N THR A 42 -6.92 -6.40 0.30
CA THR A 42 -6.81 -6.24 -1.17
C THR A 42 -6.11 -4.95 -1.54
N HIS A 43 -6.65 -3.82 -1.09
CA HIS A 43 -6.14 -2.51 -1.41
C HIS A 43 -6.34 -1.54 -0.24
N GLY A 44 -5.87 -0.31 -0.43
CA GLY A 44 -6.12 0.79 0.48
C GLY A 44 -5.97 2.11 -0.23
N SER A 45 -6.48 3.15 0.40
CA SER A 45 -6.36 4.52 -0.07
C SER A 45 -5.87 5.42 1.05
N GLY A 46 -5.35 6.57 0.71
CA GLY A 46 -4.93 7.52 1.71
C GLY A 46 -4.54 8.87 1.15
N TYR A 47 -4.13 9.73 2.06
CA TYR A 47 -3.57 11.04 1.80
C TYR A 47 -2.36 11.22 2.70
N LEU A 48 -1.22 11.57 2.10
CA LEU A 48 -0.05 12.02 2.83
C LEU A 48 0.61 13.13 2.02
N LYS A 49 0.72 14.32 2.61
CA LYS A 49 1.24 15.51 1.92
C LYS A 49 2.66 15.27 1.41
N GLU A 50 3.47 14.59 2.20
CA GLU A 50 4.86 14.25 1.91
C GLU A 50 5.00 13.26 0.74
N LEU A 51 3.98 12.44 0.44
CA LEU A 51 3.93 11.56 -0.73
C LEU A 51 3.30 12.22 -1.96
N GLY A 52 3.04 13.53 -1.91
CA GLY A 52 2.40 14.26 -3.01
C GLY A 52 0.88 14.15 -3.03
N GLY A 53 0.27 13.85 -1.88
CA GLY A 53 -1.18 13.93 -1.67
C GLY A 53 -1.88 12.58 -1.64
N ALA A 54 -3.01 12.50 -2.35
CA ALA A 54 -3.84 11.30 -2.38
C ALA A 54 -3.13 10.15 -3.11
N PHE A 55 -3.30 8.93 -2.61
CA PHE A 55 -2.71 7.73 -3.18
C PHE A 55 -3.63 6.52 -3.00
N ALA A 56 -3.40 5.52 -3.84
CA ALA A 56 -3.89 4.16 -3.70
C ALA A 56 -2.72 3.20 -3.40
N SER A 57 -3.06 2.03 -2.87
CA SER A 57 -2.11 0.95 -2.62
C SER A 57 -2.80 -0.38 -2.87
N VAL A 58 -2.08 -1.34 -3.45
CA VAL A 58 -2.56 -2.70 -3.69
C VAL A 58 -1.65 -3.66 -2.93
N ARG A 59 -2.24 -4.66 -2.27
CA ARG A 59 -1.47 -5.73 -1.65
C ARG A 59 -0.92 -6.63 -2.75
N VAL A 60 0.39 -6.86 -2.73
CA VAL A 60 1.06 -7.74 -3.70
C VAL A 60 0.45 -9.15 -3.70
N ALA A 61 0.05 -9.64 -2.53
CA ALA A 61 -0.62 -10.94 -2.37
C ALA A 61 -2.05 -11.00 -2.96
N ALA A 62 -2.61 -9.87 -3.43
CA ALA A 62 -3.90 -9.82 -4.10
C ALA A 62 -3.77 -9.75 -5.64
N ILE A 63 -2.55 -9.90 -6.17
CA ILE A 63 -2.29 -9.95 -7.61
C ILE A 63 -2.19 -11.42 -8.01
N ASP A 64 -3.24 -11.94 -8.66
CA ASP A 64 -3.36 -13.37 -8.97
C ASP A 64 -2.36 -13.83 -10.04
N ASP A 65 -2.11 -13.00 -11.06
CA ASP A 65 -1.27 -13.33 -12.23
C ASP A 65 0.16 -12.76 -12.14
N LEU A 66 0.71 -12.60 -10.93
CA LEU A 66 2.09 -12.13 -10.74
C LEU A 66 3.07 -13.30 -10.76
N ALA A 67 3.92 -13.37 -11.78
CA ALA A 67 4.96 -14.40 -11.85
C ALA A 67 5.95 -14.25 -10.68
N VAL A 68 6.46 -15.38 -10.17
CA VAL A 68 7.39 -15.39 -9.03
C VAL A 68 8.67 -14.64 -9.39
N GLU A 69 9.16 -14.80 -10.62
CA GLU A 69 10.36 -14.14 -11.11
C GLU A 69 10.17 -12.61 -11.16
N GLU A 70 8.98 -12.14 -11.56
CA GLU A 70 8.63 -10.71 -11.55
C GLU A 70 8.52 -10.18 -10.12
N LEU A 71 7.89 -10.94 -9.22
CA LEU A 71 7.79 -10.58 -7.80
C LEU A 71 9.17 -10.45 -7.15
N VAL A 72 10.06 -11.42 -7.36
CA VAL A 72 11.40 -11.45 -6.74
C VAL A 72 12.32 -10.37 -7.32
N SER A 73 12.14 -10.02 -8.60
CA SER A 73 12.93 -8.97 -9.25
C SER A 73 12.33 -7.57 -9.12
N ALA A 74 11.11 -7.44 -8.60
CA ALA A 74 10.43 -6.16 -8.44
C ALA A 74 11.24 -5.20 -7.54
N PRO A 75 11.29 -3.90 -7.88
CA PRO A 75 12.01 -2.93 -7.08
C PRO A 75 11.34 -2.77 -5.69
N VAL A 76 12.10 -3.06 -4.63
CA VAL A 76 11.66 -2.85 -3.25
C VAL A 76 12.18 -1.52 -2.74
N THR A 77 11.29 -0.68 -2.21
CA THR A 77 11.67 0.55 -1.49
C THR A 77 11.60 0.28 0.01
N PHE A 78 12.74 0.40 0.70
CA PHE A 78 12.80 0.28 2.16
C PHE A 78 12.62 1.65 2.81
N CYS A 79 11.71 1.72 3.77
CA CYS A 79 11.40 2.95 4.50
C CYS A 79 11.82 2.81 5.97
N ASP A 80 12.75 3.66 6.45
CA ASP A 80 13.21 3.62 7.83
C ASP A 80 12.35 4.47 8.76
N GLY A 81 11.33 3.84 9.34
CA GLY A 81 10.50 4.49 10.35
C GLY A 81 11.17 4.65 11.72
N LEU A 82 12.19 3.84 12.05
CA LEU A 82 12.85 3.89 13.35
C LEU A 82 13.68 5.17 13.51
N GLN A 83 14.40 5.56 12.45
CA GLN A 83 15.21 6.78 12.43
C GLN A 83 14.47 7.98 11.83
N ASN A 84 13.18 7.83 11.49
CA ASN A 84 12.39 8.82 10.76
C ASN A 84 13.02 9.20 9.40
N ASN A 85 13.70 8.25 8.76
CA ASN A 85 14.39 8.42 7.48
C ASN A 85 13.66 7.65 6.37
N TRP A 86 12.46 8.13 6.04
CA TRP A 86 11.56 7.46 5.10
C TRP A 86 12.07 7.44 3.65
N TRP A 87 13.03 8.31 3.31
CA TRP A 87 13.46 8.56 1.92
C TRP A 87 14.78 7.92 1.54
N THR A 88 15.50 7.38 2.52
CA THR A 88 16.79 6.72 2.31
C THR A 88 16.68 5.29 2.79
N SER A 89 17.17 4.34 1.99
CA SER A 89 17.22 2.95 2.42
C SER A 89 18.17 2.76 3.62
N PRO A 90 17.83 1.88 4.57
CA PRO A 90 18.74 1.49 5.64
C PRO A 90 20.06 0.90 5.07
N ASN A 91 21.15 1.03 5.82
CA ASN A 91 22.45 0.47 5.44
C ASN A 91 22.46 -1.08 5.39
N GLU A 92 21.56 -1.73 6.13
CA GLU A 92 21.44 -3.19 6.17
C GLU A 92 19.98 -3.57 5.92
N THR A 93 19.73 -4.26 4.81
CA THR A 93 18.38 -4.64 4.35
C THR A 93 18.22 -6.14 4.14
N ARG A 94 19.27 -6.96 4.31
CA ARG A 94 19.24 -8.39 3.97
C ARG A 94 18.30 -9.24 4.85
N HIS A 95 17.82 -8.68 5.96
CA HIS A 95 16.94 -9.35 6.93
C HIS A 95 15.56 -8.68 7.02
N LEU A 96 15.26 -7.78 6.09
CA LEU A 96 13.97 -7.06 5.99
C LEU A 96 13.08 -7.69 4.91
#